data_AF-A0A9E5EJK6-F1
#
_entry.id   AF-A0A9E5EJK6-F1
#
_cell.length_a   1.000
_cell.length_b   1.000
_cell.length_c   1.000
_cell.angle_alpha   90.00
_cell.angle_beta   90.00
_cell.angle_gamma   90.00
#
_symmetry.space_group_name_H-M   'P 1'
#
loop_
_entity.id
_entity.type
_entity.pdbx_description
1 polymer ?
#
loop_
_entity_poly.entity_id
_entity_poly.type
_entity_poly.pdbx_seq_one_letter_code
_entity_poly.pdbx_strand_id
1 'polypeptide(L)'
;MDVTLTPGGSTVSIVAGSSNNTSSLSGLSSGTSVAIRRHLTLKDVDNAVSPSVTQNDDPILADRIYVFSGGAFIYYYKASDGVWYESGGLDDMGGLQINPGSGVLIFKVNSTASSITMSGTVRANKFARNYGAGYQTYAPAYPVAYSPTSMGANSWSGNADALIADKILPFSGGAFLQYYLDSTDATGSPTGTWYESGGLDPQNSVNLVGSDKTALIYRKNSDAVVESSPVN
;
A
#
# COMPACT_ATOMS: atom_id res chain seq x y z
N MET A 1 8.00 3.38 10.89
CA MET A 1 9.19 3.48 11.75
C MET A 1 8.92 2.65 12.97
N ASP A 2 9.88 1.82 13.36
CA ASP A 2 9.77 1.10 14.62
C ASP A 2 10.57 1.78 15.70
N VAL A 3 9.99 1.82 16.89
CA VAL A 3 10.59 2.36 18.10
C VAL A 3 10.49 1.32 19.19
N THR A 4 11.48 1.29 20.06
CA THR A 4 11.45 0.54 21.31
C THR A 4 11.27 1.50 22.46
N LEU A 5 10.32 1.16 23.32
CA LEU A 5 10.03 1.86 24.56
C LEU A 5 10.15 0.83 25.68
N THR A 6 11.01 1.09 26.66
CA THR A 6 11.00 0.32 27.90
C THR A 6 9.87 0.85 28.77
N PRO A 7 8.93 0.01 29.26
CA PRO A 7 7.88 0.47 30.18
C PRO A 7 8.49 1.23 31.37
N GLY A 8 7.98 2.45 31.65
CA GLY A 8 8.51 3.33 32.69
C GLY A 8 9.79 4.09 32.34
N GLY A 9 10.34 3.92 31.13
CA GLY A 9 11.47 4.69 30.63
C GLY A 9 11.09 6.10 30.17
N SER A 10 12.04 7.02 30.22
CA SER A 10 11.91 8.39 29.70
C SER A 10 12.48 8.56 28.28
N THR A 11 13.04 7.48 27.71
CA THR A 11 13.68 7.50 26.40
C THR A 11 12.94 6.62 25.40
N VAL A 12 12.80 7.12 24.18
CA VAL A 12 12.33 6.37 23.02
C VAL A 12 13.54 6.11 22.14
N SER A 13 13.82 4.84 21.84
CA SER A 13 14.90 4.49 20.93
C SER A 13 14.34 4.10 19.57
N ILE A 14 14.93 4.65 18.52
CA ILE A 14 14.60 4.31 17.14
C ILE A 14 15.33 3.00 16.79
N VAL A 15 14.60 2.05 16.19
CA VAL A 15 15.21 0.83 15.66
C VAL A 15 15.76 1.14 14.26
N ALA A 16 17.02 1.56 14.19
CA ALA A 16 17.62 2.10 12.97
C ALA A 16 17.58 1.12 11.77
N GLY A 17 17.66 -0.19 12.01
CA GLY A 17 17.64 -1.22 10.97
C GLY A 17 16.26 -1.80 10.62
N SER A 18 15.16 -1.24 11.16
CA SER A 18 13.83 -1.77 10.86
C SER A 18 13.47 -1.56 9.39
N SER A 19 12.96 -2.62 8.75
CA SER A 19 12.37 -2.57 7.41
C SER A 19 11.11 -1.71 7.34
N ASN A 20 10.51 -1.36 8.47
CA ASN A 20 9.34 -0.49 8.56
C ASN A 20 9.70 1.01 8.59
N ASN A 21 10.99 1.35 8.50
CA ASN A 21 11.44 2.74 8.40
C ASN A 21 11.18 3.27 6.97
N THR A 22 10.31 4.27 6.86
CA THR A 22 9.89 4.84 5.56
C THR A 22 10.87 5.89 5.01
N SER A 23 11.89 6.25 5.78
CA SER A 23 12.95 7.19 5.40
C SER A 23 14.22 6.90 6.20
N SER A 24 15.38 7.32 5.70
CA SER A 24 16.60 7.34 6.51
C SER A 24 16.44 8.33 7.67
N LEU A 25 16.88 7.91 8.86
CA LEU A 25 16.81 8.70 10.09
C LEU A 25 18.16 9.30 10.46
N SER A 26 19.20 9.07 9.65
CA SER A 26 20.57 9.54 9.87
C SER A 26 20.73 11.07 9.84
N GLY A 27 19.72 11.79 9.32
CA GLY A 27 19.70 13.25 9.29
C GLY A 27 18.93 13.92 10.43
N LEU A 28 18.34 13.15 11.35
CA LEU A 28 17.60 13.72 12.48
C LEU A 28 18.57 14.19 13.57
N SER A 29 18.60 15.50 13.82
CA SER A 29 19.39 16.06 14.91
C SER A 29 18.76 15.71 16.27
N SER A 30 19.59 15.59 17.29
CA SER A 30 19.12 15.45 18.67
C SER A 30 18.20 16.62 19.05
N GLY A 31 17.09 16.32 19.72
CA GLY A 31 16.05 17.29 20.06
C GLY A 31 14.96 17.48 19.02
N THR A 32 15.03 16.80 17.86
CA THR A 32 13.94 16.81 16.87
C THR A 32 12.68 16.18 17.44
N SER A 33 11.55 16.89 17.37
CA SER A 33 10.24 16.33 17.72
C SER A 33 9.76 15.38 16.64
N VAL A 34 9.36 14.18 17.03
CA VAL A 34 8.81 13.16 16.13
C VAL A 34 7.41 12.76 16.58
N ALA A 35 6.51 12.56 15.61
CA ALA A 35 5.20 11.98 15.88
C ALA A 35 5.29 10.46 15.74
N ILE A 36 4.93 9.72 16.79
CA ILE A 36 4.86 8.26 16.78
C ILE A 36 3.40 7.86 16.70
N ARG A 37 3.07 6.94 15.80
CA ARG A 37 1.73 6.39 15.61
C ARG A 37 1.79 4.88 15.80
N ARG A 38 0.80 4.32 16.50
CA ARG A 38 0.65 2.87 16.65
C ARG A 38 0.39 2.25 15.27
N HIS A 39 1.00 1.10 15.00
CA HIS A 39 0.66 0.29 13.83
C HIS A 39 -0.79 -0.18 13.91
N LEU A 40 -1.45 -0.32 12.77
CA LEU A 40 -2.72 -1.03 12.69
C LEU A 40 -2.46 -2.53 12.80
N THR A 41 -3.38 -3.26 13.40
CA THR A 41 -3.36 -4.72 13.45
C THR A 41 -4.41 -5.32 12.52
N LEU A 42 -4.31 -6.61 12.24
CA LEU A 42 -5.34 -7.36 11.52
C LEU A 42 -6.72 -7.19 12.20
N LYS A 43 -6.76 -7.21 13.53
CA LYS A 43 -7.98 -6.94 14.29
C LYS A 43 -8.51 -5.51 14.16
N ASP A 44 -7.63 -4.51 14.05
CA ASP A 44 -8.07 -3.13 13.77
C ASP A 44 -8.71 -3.02 12.37
N VAL A 45 -8.19 -3.75 11.38
CA VAL A 45 -8.80 -3.83 10.04
C VAL A 45 -10.17 -4.50 10.11
N ASP A 46 -10.29 -5.66 10.75
CA ASP A 46 -11.55 -6.37 10.98
C ASP A 46 -12.63 -5.45 11.58
N ASN A 47 -12.28 -4.75 12.66
CA ASN A 47 -13.19 -3.82 13.34
C ASN A 47 -13.63 -2.64 12.45
N ALA A 48 -12.86 -2.31 11.40
CA ALA A 48 -13.19 -1.24 10.47
C ALA A 48 -14.13 -1.69 9.34
N VAL A 49 -14.37 -3.00 9.16
CA VAL A 49 -15.21 -3.55 8.09
C VAL A 49 -16.67 -3.56 8.52
N SER A 50 -17.55 -3.04 7.66
CA SER A 50 -19.00 -3.10 7.82
C SER A 50 -19.69 -3.51 6.52
N PRO A 51 -20.60 -4.51 6.51
CA PRO A 51 -20.92 -5.40 7.63
C PRO A 51 -19.71 -6.24 8.07
N SER A 52 -19.72 -6.69 9.33
CA SER A 52 -18.64 -7.49 9.91
C SER A 52 -18.24 -8.68 9.03
N VAL A 53 -16.98 -9.09 9.12
CA VAL A 53 -16.49 -10.26 8.37
C VAL A 53 -17.27 -11.53 8.71
N THR A 54 -17.54 -12.33 7.68
CA THR A 54 -18.16 -13.65 7.78
C THR A 54 -17.11 -14.62 8.34
N GLN A 55 -17.46 -15.27 9.44
CA GLN A 55 -16.59 -16.22 10.14
C GLN A 55 -16.92 -17.65 9.72
N ASN A 56 -15.90 -18.48 9.53
CA ASN A 56 -16.05 -19.91 9.28
C ASN A 56 -14.73 -20.65 9.52
N ASP A 57 -14.81 -21.91 9.97
CA ASP A 57 -13.62 -22.76 10.14
C ASP A 57 -13.06 -23.25 8.80
N ASP A 58 -13.89 -23.27 7.75
CA ASP A 58 -13.44 -23.45 6.37
C ASP A 58 -13.11 -22.07 5.75
N PRO A 59 -11.83 -21.77 5.44
CA PRO A 59 -11.44 -20.49 4.85
C PRO A 59 -12.07 -20.21 3.48
N ILE A 60 -12.60 -21.21 2.78
CA ILE A 60 -13.33 -21.02 1.52
C ILE A 60 -14.72 -20.41 1.78
N LEU A 61 -15.29 -20.66 2.96
CA LEU A 61 -16.61 -20.19 3.38
C LEU A 61 -16.54 -18.92 4.27
N ALA A 62 -15.33 -18.44 4.58
CA ALA A 62 -15.08 -17.24 5.36
C ALA A 62 -14.70 -16.04 4.48
N ASP A 63 -14.91 -14.83 5.01
CA ASP A 63 -14.24 -13.66 4.44
C ASP A 63 -12.74 -13.73 4.73
N ARG A 64 -11.94 -13.18 3.81
CA ARG A 64 -10.48 -13.23 3.90
C ARG A 64 -9.88 -11.85 3.81
N ILE A 65 -8.88 -11.59 4.63
CA ILE A 65 -8.04 -10.40 4.54
C ILE A 65 -6.70 -10.83 3.97
N TYR A 66 -6.36 -10.31 2.81
CA TYR A 66 -5.07 -10.51 2.16
C TYR A 66 -4.17 -9.33 2.52
N VAL A 67 -3.01 -9.64 3.11
CA VAL A 67 -1.96 -8.67 3.40
C VAL A 67 -0.82 -8.90 2.44
N PHE A 68 -0.47 -7.87 1.67
CA PHE A 68 0.70 -7.93 0.80
C PHE A 68 1.96 -7.65 1.61
N SER A 69 2.85 -8.64 1.68
CA SER A 69 4.13 -8.57 2.38
C SER A 69 5.17 -9.39 1.63
N GLY A 70 6.41 -8.90 1.56
CA GLY A 70 7.51 -9.64 0.92
C GLY A 70 7.30 -9.95 -0.57
N GLY A 71 6.47 -9.18 -1.28
CA GLY A 71 6.19 -9.39 -2.70
C GLY A 71 5.02 -10.34 -3.01
N ALA A 72 4.34 -10.87 -1.99
CA ALA A 72 3.21 -11.78 -2.14
C ALA A 72 2.04 -11.40 -1.24
N PHE A 73 0.83 -11.84 -1.61
CA PHE A 73 -0.32 -11.78 -0.71
C PHE A 73 -0.39 -13.02 0.15
N ILE A 74 -0.46 -12.81 1.46
CA ILE A 74 -0.78 -13.83 2.45
C ILE A 74 -2.19 -13.55 2.94
N TYR A 75 -3.04 -14.57 3.00
CA TYR A 75 -4.41 -14.40 3.46
C TYR A 75 -4.63 -14.96 4.85
N TYR A 76 -5.52 -14.27 5.56
CA TYR A 76 -5.97 -14.59 6.89
C TYR A 76 -7.49 -14.68 6.87
N TYR A 77 -8.04 -15.54 7.70
CA TYR A 77 -9.48 -15.73 7.86
C TYR A 77 -9.83 -15.77 9.34
N LYS A 78 -11.07 -15.40 9.66
CA LYS A 78 -11.57 -15.45 11.03
C LYS A 78 -12.41 -16.70 11.21
N ALA A 79 -11.98 -17.58 12.10
CA ALA A 79 -12.68 -18.82 12.37
C ALA A 79 -13.92 -18.58 13.24
N SER A 80 -14.74 -19.63 13.45
CA SER A 80 -16.01 -19.53 14.19
C SER A 80 -15.85 -19.22 15.67
N ASP A 81 -14.66 -19.44 16.23
CA ASP A 81 -14.27 -19.05 17.60
C ASP A 81 -13.90 -17.55 17.72
N GLY A 82 -13.89 -16.82 16.61
CA GLY A 82 -13.56 -15.40 16.54
C GLY A 82 -12.06 -15.09 16.51
N VAL A 83 -11.20 -16.11 16.41
CA VAL A 83 -9.74 -15.97 16.26
C VAL A 83 -9.36 -15.82 14.79
N TRP A 84 -8.31 -15.04 14.52
CA TRP A 84 -7.77 -14.89 13.18
C TRP A 84 -6.66 -15.89 12.95
N TYR A 85 -6.69 -16.61 11.83
CA TYR A 85 -5.67 -17.57 11.44
C TYR A 85 -5.06 -17.21 10.09
N GLU A 86 -3.75 -17.44 9.94
CA GLU A 86 -3.11 -17.51 8.63
C GLU A 86 -3.54 -18.79 7.92
N SER A 87 -3.61 -18.76 6.59
CA SER A 87 -3.78 -19.97 5.77
C SER A 87 -2.79 -21.08 6.14
N GLY A 88 -3.27 -22.17 6.71
CA GLY A 88 -2.44 -23.31 7.12
C GLY A 88 -1.68 -23.14 8.43
N GLY A 89 -1.90 -22.03 9.14
CA GLY A 89 -1.39 -21.78 10.50
C GLY A 89 -2.41 -22.16 11.59
N LEU A 90 -1.94 -22.23 12.83
CA LEU A 90 -2.76 -22.52 14.02
C LEU A 90 -2.62 -21.47 15.14
N ASP A 91 -1.82 -20.43 14.91
CA ASP A 91 -1.61 -19.35 15.87
C ASP A 91 -2.62 -18.21 15.65
N ASP A 92 -2.97 -17.50 16.73
CA ASP A 92 -3.80 -16.29 16.66
C ASP A 92 -3.03 -15.14 16.01
N MET A 93 -3.51 -14.71 14.84
CA MET A 93 -2.96 -13.64 14.02
C MET A 93 -3.69 -12.29 14.22
N GLY A 94 -4.61 -12.18 15.18
CA GLY A 94 -5.33 -10.93 15.43
C GLY A 94 -4.40 -9.75 15.76
N GLY A 95 -3.26 -10.04 16.38
CA GLY A 95 -2.20 -9.08 16.70
C GLY A 95 -1.21 -8.80 15.55
N LEU A 96 -1.36 -9.43 14.39
CA LEU A 96 -0.47 -9.22 13.24
C LEU A 96 -0.47 -7.74 12.84
N GLN A 97 0.72 -7.16 12.75
CA GLN A 97 0.91 -5.76 12.41
C GLN A 97 0.77 -5.56 10.89
N ILE A 98 -0.06 -4.59 10.50
CA ILE A 98 -0.13 -4.07 9.14
C ILE A 98 0.93 -2.97 9.02
N ASN A 99 2.11 -3.38 8.57
CA ASN A 99 3.27 -2.50 8.46
C ASN A 99 3.04 -1.39 7.42
N PRO A 100 3.65 -0.22 7.58
CA PRO A 100 3.65 0.82 6.55
C PRO A 100 4.16 0.28 5.20
N GLY A 101 3.44 0.57 4.12
CA GLY A 101 3.78 0.02 2.80
C GLY A 101 3.24 -1.39 2.54
N SER A 102 2.52 -1.99 3.50
CA SER A 102 1.65 -3.13 3.25
C SER A 102 0.34 -2.67 2.64
N GLY A 103 -0.26 -3.55 1.84
CA GLY A 103 -1.56 -3.33 1.22
C GLY A 103 -2.52 -4.39 1.71
N VAL A 104 -3.78 -3.99 1.88
CA VAL A 104 -4.83 -4.86 2.36
C VAL A 104 -5.89 -4.99 1.27
N LEU A 105 -6.20 -6.24 0.90
CA LEU A 105 -7.38 -6.57 0.11
C LEU A 105 -8.34 -7.39 0.97
N ILE A 106 -9.62 -7.12 0.84
CA ILE A 106 -10.67 -7.88 1.53
C ILE A 106 -11.46 -8.64 0.50
N PHE A 107 -11.47 -9.96 0.64
CA PHE A 107 -12.33 -10.84 -0.13
C PHE A 107 -13.59 -11.12 0.69
N LYS A 108 -14.74 -10.80 0.10
CA LYS A 108 -16.06 -11.07 0.68
C LYS A 108 -16.66 -12.32 0.02
N VAL A 109 -16.80 -13.40 0.78
CA VAL A 109 -17.25 -14.70 0.24
C VAL A 109 -18.65 -14.63 -0.36
N ASN A 110 -19.52 -13.83 0.25
CA ASN A 110 -20.90 -13.65 -0.19
C ASN A 110 -21.09 -12.50 -1.20
N SER A 111 -19.99 -11.90 -1.69
CA SER A 111 -20.02 -10.71 -2.57
C SER A 111 -20.85 -9.53 -2.01
N THR A 112 -21.01 -9.47 -0.69
CA THR A 112 -21.77 -8.42 -0.03
C THR A 112 -21.01 -7.09 -0.13
N ALA A 113 -21.68 -6.05 -0.64
CA ALA A 113 -21.17 -4.69 -0.62
C ALA A 113 -20.77 -4.33 0.82
N SER A 114 -19.53 -3.91 1.00
CA SER A 114 -18.94 -3.63 2.30
C SER A 114 -18.15 -2.33 2.25
N SER A 115 -18.05 -1.66 3.39
CA SER A 115 -17.24 -0.47 3.60
C SER A 115 -16.13 -0.77 4.60
N ILE A 116 -14.96 -0.17 4.40
CA ILE A 116 -13.90 -0.09 5.40
C ILE A 116 -13.87 1.36 5.88
N THR A 117 -14.03 1.58 7.18
CA THR A 117 -14.03 2.94 7.76
C THR A 117 -12.91 3.08 8.76
N MET A 118 -11.93 3.94 8.43
CA MET A 118 -10.87 4.34 9.34
C MET A 118 -10.94 5.84 9.56
N SER A 119 -10.97 6.25 10.83
CA SER A 119 -11.02 7.66 11.22
C SER A 119 -9.62 8.15 11.60
N GLY A 120 -9.29 9.37 11.18
CA GLY A 120 -8.01 9.99 11.52
C GLY A 120 -7.89 11.38 10.92
N THR A 121 -6.72 12.01 11.13
CA THR A 121 -6.38 13.30 10.52
C THR A 121 -5.45 13.09 9.33
N VAL A 122 -5.78 13.73 8.21
CA VAL A 122 -4.87 13.82 7.07
C VAL A 122 -3.69 14.69 7.50
N ARG A 123 -2.46 14.23 7.20
CA ARG A 123 -1.25 15.00 7.49
C ARG A 123 -1.17 16.25 6.59
N ALA A 124 -0.50 17.30 7.06
CA ALA A 124 -0.23 18.50 6.27
C ALA A 124 1.15 18.50 5.58
N ASN A 125 2.05 17.59 5.97
CA ASN A 125 3.43 17.57 5.51
C ASN A 125 3.61 16.65 4.31
N LYS A 126 4.53 17.00 3.40
CA LYS A 126 4.99 16.15 2.29
C LYS A 126 5.29 14.73 2.75
N PHE A 127 5.01 13.76 1.88
CA PHE A 127 5.32 12.36 2.14
C PHE A 127 6.32 11.85 1.13
N ALA A 128 7.30 11.10 1.62
CA ALA A 128 8.13 10.28 0.76
C ALA A 128 7.86 8.81 1.07
N ARG A 129 7.73 8.01 0.01
CA ARG A 129 7.83 6.56 0.09
C ARG A 129 9.06 6.14 -0.71
N ASN A 130 9.96 5.41 -0.05
CA ASN A 130 11.06 4.77 -0.73
C ASN A 130 10.54 3.48 -1.33
N TYR A 131 10.46 3.41 -2.65
CA TYR A 131 10.19 2.12 -3.27
C TYR A 131 11.49 1.32 -3.40
N GLY A 132 11.44 0.03 -3.08
CA GLY A 132 12.44 -0.94 -3.52
C GLY A 132 12.23 -1.37 -4.98
N ALA A 133 13.11 -2.21 -5.50
CA ALA A 133 12.84 -2.97 -6.73
C ALA A 133 11.79 -4.07 -6.48
N GLY A 134 11.03 -4.45 -7.50
CA GLY A 134 9.96 -5.44 -7.45
C GLY A 134 8.58 -4.87 -7.12
N TYR A 135 7.65 -5.74 -6.77
CA TYR A 135 6.28 -5.38 -6.42
C TYR A 135 6.18 -4.84 -4.99
N GLN A 136 5.51 -3.72 -4.84
CA GLN A 136 5.14 -3.11 -3.58
C GLN A 136 3.72 -2.57 -3.67
N THR A 137 3.08 -2.36 -2.53
CA THR A 137 1.79 -1.67 -2.56
C THR A 137 1.99 -0.17 -2.58
N TYR A 138 1.00 0.50 -3.15
CA TYR A 138 0.84 1.93 -3.13
C TYR A 138 -0.55 2.26 -2.59
N ALA A 139 -0.53 3.02 -1.50
CA ALA A 139 -1.70 3.68 -0.97
C ALA A 139 -1.33 5.16 -0.93
N PRO A 140 -2.09 6.03 -1.62
CA PRO A 140 -1.74 7.43 -1.67
C PRO A 140 -1.66 8.07 -0.28
N ALA A 141 -0.78 9.06 -0.17
CA ALA A 141 -0.55 9.80 1.06
C ALA A 141 -1.76 10.63 1.53
N TYR A 142 -2.64 10.95 0.60
CA TYR A 142 -3.79 11.83 0.77
C TYR A 142 -5.00 11.21 0.06
N PRO A 143 -6.23 11.44 0.55
CA PRO A 143 -7.45 10.84 0.01
C PRO A 143 -7.90 11.56 -1.28
N VAL A 144 -7.03 11.60 -2.28
CA VAL A 144 -7.31 12.17 -3.61
C VAL A 144 -6.96 11.14 -4.67
N ALA A 145 -7.50 11.32 -5.88
CA ALA A 145 -7.17 10.45 -7.00
C ALA A 145 -5.81 10.84 -7.60
N TYR A 146 -5.09 9.85 -8.12
CA TYR A 146 -3.75 10.01 -8.66
C TYR A 146 -3.65 9.47 -10.09
N SER A 147 -3.04 10.27 -10.95
CA SER A 147 -2.56 9.88 -12.26
C SER A 147 -1.06 9.58 -12.19
N PRO A 148 -0.48 8.88 -13.18
CA PRO A 148 0.96 8.70 -13.25
C PRO A 148 1.72 10.03 -13.13
N THR A 149 1.22 11.09 -13.78
CA THR A 149 1.85 12.42 -13.70
C THR A 149 1.79 13.00 -12.28
N SER A 150 0.65 12.94 -11.59
CA SER A 150 0.53 13.51 -10.23
C SER A 150 1.29 12.70 -9.18
N MET A 151 1.59 11.44 -9.46
CA MET A 151 2.49 10.60 -8.66
C MET A 151 3.98 10.88 -8.90
N GLY A 152 4.33 11.72 -9.88
CA GLY A 152 5.70 11.89 -10.34
C GLY A 152 6.24 10.68 -11.10
N ALA A 153 5.36 9.83 -11.62
CA ALA A 153 5.72 8.58 -12.29
C ALA A 153 6.27 8.77 -13.71
N ASN A 154 6.29 10.00 -14.22
CA ASN A 154 6.87 10.30 -15.53
C ASN A 154 8.42 10.27 -15.54
N SER A 155 9.06 10.28 -14.38
CA SER A 155 10.52 10.10 -14.25
C SER A 155 10.93 8.65 -13.97
N TRP A 156 9.96 7.73 -14.01
CA TRP A 156 10.19 6.32 -13.76
C TRP A 156 10.94 5.66 -14.93
N SER A 157 11.47 4.46 -14.71
CA SER A 157 12.17 3.68 -15.71
C SER A 157 11.17 3.05 -16.70
N GLY A 158 11.01 3.69 -17.86
CA GLY A 158 10.15 3.20 -18.93
C GLY A 158 10.84 2.29 -19.95
N ASN A 159 10.04 1.52 -20.69
CA ASN A 159 10.45 0.73 -21.86
C ASN A 159 9.23 0.41 -22.74
N ALA A 160 9.44 0.27 -24.06
CA ALA A 160 8.38 -0.17 -24.98
C ALA A 160 7.88 -1.60 -24.67
N ASP A 161 8.74 -2.46 -24.13
CA ASP A 161 8.34 -3.75 -23.58
C ASP A 161 7.86 -3.59 -22.13
N ALA A 162 6.55 -3.77 -21.95
CA ALA A 162 5.89 -3.71 -20.67
C ALA A 162 6.50 -4.68 -19.64
N LEU A 163 7.10 -5.81 -20.02
CA LEU A 163 7.68 -6.78 -19.08
C LEU A 163 8.82 -6.19 -18.26
N ILE A 164 9.59 -5.26 -18.84
CA ILE A 164 10.81 -4.70 -18.24
C ILE A 164 10.71 -3.21 -17.92
N ALA A 165 9.52 -2.63 -18.05
CA ALA A 165 9.19 -1.26 -17.61
C ALA A 165 8.66 -1.23 -16.16
N ASP A 166 8.71 -0.06 -15.55
CA ASP A 166 7.98 0.24 -14.32
C ASP A 166 6.46 0.21 -14.57
N LYS A 167 5.70 -0.24 -13.56
CA LYS A 167 4.25 -0.45 -13.71
C LYS A 167 3.46 0.12 -12.55
N ILE A 168 2.25 0.56 -12.87
CA ILE A 168 1.19 0.87 -11.91
C ILE A 168 0.09 -0.16 -12.16
N LEU A 169 -0.31 -0.87 -11.12
CA LEU A 169 -1.31 -1.92 -11.19
C LEU A 169 -2.47 -1.65 -10.22
N PRO A 170 -3.46 -0.82 -10.60
CA PRO A 170 -4.62 -0.60 -9.76
C PRO A 170 -5.51 -1.85 -9.72
N PHE A 171 -6.10 -2.12 -8.55
CA PHE A 171 -7.07 -3.20 -8.42
C PHE A 171 -8.47 -2.71 -8.85
N SER A 172 -9.03 -3.33 -9.88
CA SER A 172 -10.35 -2.98 -10.42
C SER A 172 -11.01 -4.21 -11.04
N GLY A 173 -12.33 -4.35 -10.86
CA GLY A 173 -13.07 -5.48 -11.43
C GLY A 173 -12.61 -6.86 -10.95
N GLY A 174 -11.98 -6.95 -9.77
CA GLY A 174 -11.47 -8.21 -9.21
C GLY A 174 -10.07 -8.62 -9.70
N ALA A 175 -9.41 -7.79 -10.51
CA ALA A 175 -8.07 -8.05 -11.03
C ALA A 175 -7.17 -6.82 -10.93
N PHE A 176 -5.86 -7.05 -11.04
CA PHE A 176 -4.88 -5.99 -11.24
C PHE A 176 -4.80 -5.67 -12.73
N LEU A 177 -5.23 -4.47 -13.11
CA LEU A 177 -4.98 -3.93 -14.45
C LEU A 177 -3.52 -3.51 -14.52
N GLN A 178 -2.85 -3.65 -15.66
CA GLN A 178 -1.44 -3.30 -15.79
C GLN A 178 -1.27 -2.06 -16.65
N TYR A 179 -0.66 -1.03 -16.08
CA TYR A 179 -0.20 0.16 -16.81
C TYR A 179 1.32 0.23 -16.76
N TYR A 180 1.96 0.60 -17.87
CA TYR A 180 3.41 0.69 -17.98
C TYR A 180 3.84 1.98 -18.65
N LEU A 181 5.04 2.46 -18.31
CA LEU A 181 5.64 3.62 -18.95
C LEU A 181 6.43 3.18 -20.19
N ASP A 182 6.03 3.63 -21.37
CA ASP A 182 6.85 3.57 -22.57
C ASP A 182 7.69 4.85 -22.69
N SER A 183 8.99 4.73 -22.45
CA SER A 183 9.94 5.85 -22.54
C SER A 183 10.33 6.21 -23.98
N THR A 184 9.95 5.40 -24.96
CA THR A 184 10.25 5.63 -26.39
C THR A 184 9.19 6.47 -27.10
N ASP A 185 8.02 6.61 -26.48
CA ASP A 185 6.90 7.40 -26.98
C ASP A 185 6.70 8.69 -26.17
N ALA A 186 6.79 9.84 -26.84
CA ALA A 186 6.66 11.15 -26.21
C ALA A 186 5.25 11.77 -26.34
N THR A 187 4.25 11.03 -26.81
CA THR A 187 2.88 11.54 -27.05
C THR A 187 2.22 12.07 -25.77
N GLY A 188 2.35 11.35 -24.65
CA GLY A 188 1.78 11.75 -23.37
C GLY A 188 2.64 12.73 -22.57
N SER A 189 3.96 12.68 -22.72
CA SER A 189 4.93 13.56 -22.04
C SER A 189 6.31 13.46 -22.72
N PRO A 190 7.16 14.51 -22.65
CA PRO A 190 8.55 14.44 -23.13
C PRO A 190 9.41 13.30 -22.55
N THR A 191 9.01 12.73 -21.41
CA THR A 191 9.74 11.64 -20.73
C THR A 191 9.14 10.26 -20.92
N GLY A 192 8.05 10.13 -21.69
CA GLY A 192 7.40 8.86 -21.97
C GLY A 192 5.87 8.92 -21.88
N THR A 193 5.22 7.89 -22.40
CA THR A 193 3.76 7.74 -22.43
C THR A 193 3.35 6.54 -21.59
N TRP A 194 2.37 6.73 -20.71
CA TRP A 194 1.79 5.64 -19.95
C TRP A 194 0.70 4.96 -20.76
N TYR A 195 0.74 3.63 -20.84
CA TYR A 195 -0.26 2.83 -21.53
C TYR A 195 -0.85 1.77 -20.61
N GLU A 196 -2.12 1.45 -20.82
CA GLU A 196 -2.66 0.16 -20.37
C GLU A 196 -2.05 -0.96 -21.22
N SER A 197 -1.73 -2.10 -20.61
CA SER A 197 -1.22 -3.25 -21.35
C SER A 197 -2.25 -3.74 -22.37
N GLY A 198 -1.91 -3.66 -23.67
CA GLY A 198 -2.82 -3.96 -24.77
C GLY A 198 -3.69 -2.78 -25.22
N GLY A 199 -3.61 -1.63 -24.53
CA GLY A 199 -4.22 -0.37 -24.95
C GLY A 199 -3.31 0.48 -25.83
N LEU A 200 -3.89 1.50 -26.47
CA LEU A 200 -3.18 2.45 -27.34
C LEU A 200 -3.40 3.91 -26.93
N ASP A 201 -4.23 4.16 -25.92
CA ASP A 201 -4.56 5.51 -25.47
C ASP A 201 -3.61 5.95 -24.33
N PRO A 202 -3.01 7.15 -24.42
CA PRO A 202 -2.19 7.71 -23.34
C PRO A 202 -2.94 7.82 -22.00
N GLN A 203 -2.31 7.36 -20.93
CA GLN A 203 -2.86 7.31 -19.57
C GLN A 203 -2.17 8.26 -18.59
N ASN A 204 -1.23 9.10 -19.05
CA ASN A 204 -0.37 9.93 -18.19
C ASN A 204 -1.17 10.82 -17.21
N SER A 205 -2.32 11.32 -17.64
CA SER A 205 -3.20 12.21 -16.88
C SER A 205 -4.48 11.53 -16.36
N VAL A 206 -4.71 10.27 -16.72
CA VAL A 206 -5.87 9.51 -16.26
C VAL A 206 -5.65 9.09 -14.81
N ASN A 207 -6.67 9.27 -13.97
CA ASN A 207 -6.62 8.85 -12.58
C ASN A 207 -6.70 7.32 -12.50
N LEU A 208 -5.54 6.68 -12.32
CA LEU A 208 -5.44 5.21 -12.21
C LEU A 208 -5.71 4.72 -10.79
N VAL A 209 -5.36 5.54 -9.79
CA VAL A 209 -5.56 5.20 -8.37
C VAL A 209 -6.57 6.18 -7.78
N GLY A 210 -7.78 5.69 -7.50
CA GLY A 210 -8.82 6.48 -6.82
C GLY A 210 -8.47 6.78 -5.37
N SER A 211 -9.15 7.77 -4.78
CA SER A 211 -9.00 8.14 -3.35
C SER A 211 -9.37 7.01 -2.38
N ASP A 212 -10.12 6.04 -2.87
CA ASP A 212 -10.65 4.87 -2.17
C ASP A 212 -10.02 3.55 -2.62
N LYS A 213 -8.97 3.62 -3.46
CA LYS A 213 -8.31 2.45 -4.04
C LYS A 213 -6.83 2.39 -3.70
N THR A 214 -6.31 1.18 -3.72
CA THR A 214 -4.87 0.89 -3.68
C THR A 214 -4.42 0.34 -5.03
N ALA A 215 -3.12 0.43 -5.30
CA ALA A 215 -2.48 -0.20 -6.43
C ALA A 215 -1.27 -1.02 -5.97
N LEU A 216 -0.87 -2.01 -6.74
CA LEU A 216 0.50 -2.48 -6.71
C LEU A 216 1.33 -1.60 -7.64
N ILE A 217 2.58 -1.35 -7.26
CA ILE A 217 3.59 -0.71 -8.08
C ILE A 217 4.68 -1.74 -8.30
N TYR A 218 5.11 -1.89 -9.55
CA TYR A 218 6.34 -2.58 -9.86
C TYR A 218 7.41 -1.56 -10.22
N ARG A 219 8.54 -1.61 -9.52
CA ARG A 219 9.73 -0.81 -9.85
C ARG A 219 10.86 -1.73 -10.30
N LYS A 220 11.55 -1.33 -11.36
CA LYS A 220 12.81 -1.92 -11.77
C LYS A 220 13.95 -1.50 -10.84
N ASN A 221 13.94 -0.24 -10.42
CA ASN A 221 14.97 0.37 -9.57
C ASN A 221 14.39 0.85 -8.24
N SER A 222 15.22 0.86 -7.21
CA SER A 222 14.87 1.44 -5.93
C SER A 222 14.96 2.97 -6.01
N ASP A 223 13.82 3.64 -6.11
CA ASP A 223 13.73 5.10 -6.17
C ASP A 223 12.73 5.63 -5.15
N ALA A 224 13.05 6.77 -4.54
CA ALA A 224 12.12 7.48 -3.68
C ALA A 224 11.10 8.25 -4.52
N VAL A 225 9.83 8.14 -4.16
CA VAL A 225 8.78 8.99 -4.70
C VAL A 225 8.32 9.94 -3.60
N VAL A 226 8.37 11.23 -3.92
CA VAL A 226 7.92 12.30 -3.03
C VAL A 226 6.55 12.78 -3.50
N GLU A 227 5.53 12.46 -2.72
CA GLU A 227 4.18 12.95 -2.90
C GLU A 227 4.07 14.35 -2.26
N SER A 228 3.85 15.37 -3.10
CA SER A 228 3.47 16.69 -2.62
C SER A 228 2.07 16.65 -2.01
N SER A 229 1.87 17.36 -0.89
CA SER A 229 0.51 17.61 -0.40
C SER A 229 -0.33 18.19 -1.53
N PRO A 230 -1.60 17.75 -1.70
CA PRO A 230 -2.55 18.61 -2.37
C PRO A 230 -2.55 19.91 -1.57
N VAL A 231 -1.98 20.95 -2.17
CA VAL A 231 -2.05 22.31 -1.64
C VAL A 231 -3.52 22.69 -1.76
N ASN A 232 -4.19 22.90 -0.64
CA ASN A 232 -5.36 23.78 -0.63
C ASN A 232 -4.86 25.22 -0.72
#